data_AF-A0A536VDP8-F1
#
_entry.id   AF-A0A536VDP8-F1
#
_cell.length_a   1.000
_cell.length_b   1.000
_cell.length_c   1.000
_cell.angle_alpha   90.00
_cell.angle_beta   90.00
_cell.angle_gamma   90.00
#
_symmetry.space_group_name_H-M   'P 1'
#
loop_
_entity.id
_entity.type
_entity.pdbx_description
1 polymer ?
#
loop_
_entity_poly.entity_id
_entity_poly.type
_entity_poly.pdbx_seq_one_letter_code
_entity_poly.pdbx_strand_id
1 'polypeptide(L)' 'MESSMKNYFATLARYNAWATRKLYEHVDSLSEDDYRRDAGLFFTSVHGTLNHLLVSHLLWFRRFA' A
#
# COMPACT_ATOMS: atom_id res chain seq x y z
N MET A 1 -28.53 10.68 10.54
CA MET A 1 -28.03 9.76 9.49
C MET A 1 -26.67 10.28 9.08
N GLU A 2 -25.59 9.71 9.59
CA GLU A 2 -24.24 10.11 9.20
C GLU A 2 -24.10 9.97 7.67
N SER A 3 -23.56 10.98 7.00
CA SER A 3 -23.50 11.04 5.53
C SER A 3 -22.91 9.74 4.96
N SER A 4 -23.64 9.12 4.02
CA SER A 4 -23.21 7.89 3.32
C SER A 4 -21.75 7.96 2.85
N MET A 5 -21.32 9.15 2.41
CA MET A 5 -19.96 9.40 1.95
C MET A 5 -18.91 9.36 3.06
N LYS A 6 -19.22 9.86 4.27
CA LYS A 6 -18.31 9.80 5.42
C LYS A 6 -18.06 8.34 5.83
N ASN A 7 -19.13 7.55 5.90
CA ASN A 7 -19.05 6.13 6.22
C ASN A 7 -18.32 5.31 5.15
N TYR A 8 -18.53 5.67 3.88
CA TYR A 8 -17.81 5.09 2.75
C TYR A 8 -16.29 5.34 2.88
N PHE A 9 -15.87 6.60 3.03
CA PHE A 9 -14.44 6.92 3.17
C PHE A 9 -13.82 6.34 4.44
N ALA A 10 -14.54 6.31 5.56
CA ALA A 10 -14.08 5.65 6.77
C ALA A 10 -13.85 4.14 6.54
N THR A 11 -14.71 3.50 5.74
CA THR A 11 -14.56 2.09 5.38
C THR A 11 -13.35 1.86 4.49
N LEU A 12 -13.14 2.71 3.48
CA LEU A 12 -11.94 2.65 2.62
C LEU A 12 -10.67 2.89 3.43
N ALA A 13 -10.66 3.83 4.37
CA ALA A 13 -9.50 4.09 5.23
C ALA A 13 -9.15 2.88 6.10
N ARG A 14 -10.15 2.24 6.74
CA ARG A 14 -9.95 1.00 7.51
C ARG A 14 -9.44 -0.14 6.62
N TYR A 15 -10.01 -0.28 5.43
CA TYR A 15 -9.56 -1.27 4.46
C TYR A 15 -8.10 -1.04 4.05
N ASN A 16 -7.73 0.20 3.71
CA ASN A 16 -6.35 0.54 3.33
C ASN A 16 -5.35 0.18 4.44
N ALA A 17 -5.69 0.50 5.70
CA ALA A 17 -4.87 0.15 6.85
C ALA A 17 -4.73 -1.37 7.05
N TRP A 18 -5.83 -2.12 6.91
CA TRP A 18 -5.83 -3.58 7.00
C TRP A 18 -5.00 -4.22 5.87
N ALA A 19 -5.24 -3.80 4.61
CA ALA A 19 -4.56 -4.33 3.45
C ALA A 19 -3.06 -4.04 3.49
N THR A 20 -2.66 -2.82 3.89
CA THR A 20 -1.26 -2.45 4.06
C THR A 20 -0.57 -3.32 5.10
N ARG A 21 -1.22 -3.57 6.25
CA ARG A 21 -0.66 -4.45 7.29
C ARG A 21 -0.50 -5.88 6.78
N LYS A 22 -1.54 -6.42 6.13
CA LYS A 22 -1.51 -7.77 5.55
C LYS A 22 -0.41 -7.91 4.50
N LEU A 23 -0.19 -6.89 3.69
CA LEU A 23 0.90 -6.86 2.71
C LEU A 23 2.26 -6.95 3.40
N TYR A 24 2.52 -6.09 4.40
CA TYR A 24 3.80 -6.10 5.12
C TYR A 24 4.05 -7.41 5.87
N GLU A 25 3.02 -8.04 6.47
CA GLU A 25 3.14 -9.35 7.11
C GLU A 25 3.74 -10.42 6.17
N HIS A 26 3.45 -10.36 4.86
CA HIS A 26 4.00 -11.31 3.89
C HIS A 26 5.36 -10.85 3.36
N VAL A 27 5.54 -9.53 3.13
CA VAL A 27 6.81 -8.98 2.66
C VAL A 27 7.93 -9.20 3.69
N ASP A 28 7.64 -9.09 4.98
CA ASP A 28 8.61 -9.29 6.07
C ASP A 28 9.19 -10.72 6.11
N SER A 29 8.51 -11.69 5.48
CA SER A 29 9.00 -13.06 5.37
C SER A 29 9.94 -13.31 4.18
N LEU A 30 10.10 -12.33 3.29
CA LEU A 30 10.98 -12.44 2.13
C LEU A 30 12.44 -12.25 2.53
N SER A 31 13.33 -12.99 1.87
CA SER A 31 14.75 -12.66 1.90
C SER A 31 15.00 -11.33 1.17
N GLU A 32 16.10 -10.64 1.49
CA GLU A 32 16.47 -9.41 0.77
C GLU A 32 16.67 -9.64 -0.74
N ASP A 33 17.17 -10.82 -1.11
CA ASP A 33 17.35 -11.25 -2.50
C ASP A 33 16.00 -11.40 -3.20
N ASP A 34 15.05 -12.12 -2.60
CA ASP A 34 13.71 -12.29 -3.16
C ASP A 34 12.92 -10.98 -3.23
N TYR A 35 13.08 -10.10 -2.23
CA TYR A 35 12.43 -8.80 -2.19
C TYR A 35 12.86 -7.90 -3.35
N ARG A 36 14.12 -8.02 -3.82
CA ARG A 36 14.68 -7.22 -4.92
C ARG A 36 14.72 -7.91 -6.27
N ARG A 37 14.58 -9.24 -6.31
CA ARG A 37 14.61 -10.03 -7.55
C ARG A 37 13.58 -9.53 -8.57
N ASP A 38 13.95 -9.59 -9.84
CA ASP A 38 13.00 -9.45 -10.94
C ASP A 38 11.96 -10.57 -10.89
N ALA A 39 10.71 -10.18 -10.65
CA ALA A 39 9.55 -11.03 -10.53
C ALA A 39 8.56 -10.87 -11.70
N GLY A 40 8.95 -10.15 -12.76
CA GLY A 40 8.06 -9.87 -13.91
C GLY A 40 6.86 -8.99 -13.57
N LEU A 41 6.92 -8.28 -12.43
CA LEU A 41 5.90 -7.30 -12.04
C LEU A 41 6.02 -6.03 -12.89
N PHE A 42 4.97 -5.20 -12.91
CA PHE A 42 5.00 -3.95 -13.66
C PHE A 42 6.18 -3.04 -13.25
N PHE A 43 6.51 -3.02 -11.95
CA PHE A 43 7.69 -2.32 -11.42
C PHE A 43 8.87 -3.26 -11.16
N THR A 44 8.99 -4.33 -11.98
CA THR A 44 10.04 -5.36 -11.98
C THR A 44 10.05 -6.26 -10.74
N SER A 45 10.09 -5.70 -9.53
CA SER A 45 10.24 -6.43 -8.26
C SER A 45 9.17 -6.05 -7.23
N VAL A 46 9.15 -6.81 -6.12
CA VAL A 46 8.33 -6.46 -4.95
C VAL A 46 8.76 -5.10 -4.41
N HIS A 47 10.07 -4.86 -4.30
CA HIS A 47 10.62 -3.56 -3.90
C HIS A 47 10.15 -2.41 -4.80
N GLY A 48 10.26 -2.56 -6.13
CA GLY A 48 9.83 -1.52 -7.07
C GLY A 48 8.33 -1.20 -6.93
N THR A 49 7.51 -2.24 -6.72
CA THR A 49 6.08 -2.09 -6.51
C THR A 49 5.77 -1.36 -5.20
N LEU A 50 6.40 -1.73 -4.08
CA LEU A 50 6.21 -1.04 -2.80
C LEU A 50 6.73 0.41 -2.83
N ASN A 51 7.83 0.66 -3.53
CA ASN A 51 8.36 2.01 -3.69
C ASN A 51 7.38 2.92 -4.46
N HIS A 52 6.72 2.39 -5.50
CA HIS A 52 5.66 3.12 -6.20
C HIS A 52 4.45 3.42 -5.29
N LEU A 53 4.04 2.46 -4.45
CA LEU A 53 2.98 2.68 -3.46
C LEU A 53 3.36 3.76 -2.44
N LEU A 54 4.61 3.77 -1.97
CA LEU A 54 5.11 4.78 -1.04
C LEU A 54 5.04 6.18 -1.65
N VAL A 55 5.51 6.37 -2.89
CA VAL A 55 5.41 7.66 -3.59
C VAL A 55 3.96 8.10 -3.69
N SER A 56 3.06 7.18 -4.06
CA SER A 56 1.62 7.46 -4.15
C SER A 56 1.07 7.93 -2.80
N HIS A 57 1.38 7.24 -1.70
CA HIS A 57 0.98 7.66 -0.37
C HIS A 57 1.51 9.05 -0.01
N LEU A 58 2.79 9.33 -0.21
CA LEU A 58 3.37 10.65 0.10
C LEU A 58 2.68 11.77 -0.67
N LEU A 59 2.38 11.56 -1.96
CA LEU A 59 1.71 12.55 -2.79
C LEU A 59 0.24 12.78 -2.40
N TRP A 60 -0.48 11.74 -2.00
CA TRP A 60 -1.88 11.86 -1.57
C TRP A 60 -2.00 12.48 -0.17
N PHE A 61 -1.16 12.09 0.78
CA PHE A 61 -1.19 12.65 2.13
C PHE A 61 -0.90 14.16 2.13
N ARG A 62 0.01 14.62 1.27
CA ARG A 62 0.26 16.06 1.06
C ARG A 62 -0.94 16.86 0.54
N ARG A 63 -2.00 16.21 0.06
CA ARG A 63 -3.23 16.88 -0.40
C ARG A 63 -4.30 16.97 0.70
N PHE A 64 -4.12 16.25 1.80
CA PHE A 64 -5.04 16.28 2.95
C PHE A 64 -4.60 17.24 4.07
N ALA A 65 -3.37 17.77 4.01
CA ALA A 65 -2.78 18.64 5.04
C ALA A 65 -1.99 19.80 4.42
#